data_AF-A0A973E3J8-F1
#
_entry.id   AF-A0A973E3J8-F1
#
_cell.length_a   1.000
_cell.length_b   1.000
_cell.length_c   1.000
_cell.angle_alpha   90.00
_cell.angle_beta   90.00
_cell.angle_gamma   90.00
#
_symmetry.space_group_name_H-M   'P 1'
#
loop_
_entity.id
_entity.type
_entity.pdbx_description
1 polymer ?
#
loop_
_entity_poly.entity_id
_entity_poly.type
_entity_poly.pdbx_seq_one_letter_code
_entity_poly.pdbx_strand_id
1 'polypeptide(L)' 'MANLTQRLEKCYSGAIYDVMRARGLENCVLPHDIMGLDLDTKCCGPIFTLRGVAFDTNRVNE' A
#
# COMPACT_ATOMS: atom_id res chain seq x y z
N MET A 1 -20.98 -14.94 0.36
CA MET A 1 -19.68 -15.05 -0.35
C MET A 1 -18.74 -14.01 0.23
N ALA A 2 -17.49 -14.37 0.55
CA ALA A 2 -16.52 -13.38 1.01
C ALA A 2 -16.10 -12.46 -0.15
N ASN A 3 -16.06 -11.15 0.08
CA ASN A 3 -15.60 -10.19 -0.93
C ASN A 3 -14.08 -10.34 -1.17
N LEU A 4 -13.55 -9.72 -2.23
CA LEU A 4 -12.13 -9.85 -2.58
C LEU A 4 -11.21 -9.42 -1.43
N THR A 5 -11.53 -8.30 -0.76
CA THR A 5 -10.78 -7.79 0.39
C THR A 5 -10.65 -8.82 1.51
N GLN A 6 -11.76 -9.45 1.91
CA GLN A 6 -11.79 -10.48 2.95
C GLN A 6 -10.97 -11.73 2.61
N ARG A 7 -10.80 -12.02 1.31
CA ARG A 7 -9.96 -13.13 0.85
C ARG A 7 -8.49 -12.75 0.85
N LEU A 8 -8.17 -11.54 0.39
CA LEU A 8 -6.80 -11.02 0.35
C LEU A 8 -6.23 -10.78 1.74
N GLU A 9 -7.04 -10.35 2.71
CA GLU A 9 -6.65 -10.16 4.11
C GLU A 9 -6.13 -11.45 4.76
N LYS A 10 -6.59 -12.62 4.28
CA LYS A 10 -6.14 -13.93 4.76
C LYS A 10 -4.84 -14.41 4.10
N CYS A 11 -4.34 -13.69 3.09
CA CYS A 11 -3.10 -14.01 2.40
C CYS A 11 -1.92 -13.25 3.00
N TYR A 12 -0.72 -13.83 2.92
CA TYR A 12 0.51 -13.09 3.15
C TYR A 12 0.85 -12.24 1.90
N SER A 13 1.42 -11.06 2.12
CA SER A 13 1.74 -10.10 1.04
C SER A 13 2.70 -10.69 -0.02
N GLY A 14 3.60 -11.58 0.38
CA GLY A 14 4.50 -12.31 -0.54
C GLY A 14 3.76 -13.13 -1.61
N ALA A 15 2.67 -13.83 -1.26
CA ALA A 15 1.89 -14.61 -2.23
C ALA A 15 1.27 -13.70 -3.29
N ILE A 16 0.80 -12.54 -2.85
CA ILE A 16 0.21 -11.52 -3.73
C ILE A 16 1.30 -10.97 -4.64
N TYR A 17 2.48 -10.65 -4.09
CA TYR A 17 3.64 -10.20 -4.85
C TYR A 17 4.06 -11.21 -5.93
N ASP A 18 4.18 -12.49 -5.58
CA ASP A 18 4.57 -13.54 -6.53
C ASP A 18 3.58 -13.68 -7.69
N VAL A 19 2.27 -13.61 -7.39
CA VAL A 19 1.22 -13.64 -8.42
C VAL A 19 1.26 -12.38 -9.30
N MET A 20 1.48 -11.20 -8.71
CA MET A 20 1.60 -9.95 -9.45
C MET A 20 2.82 -9.97 -10.37
N ARG A 21 3.97 -10.41 -9.86
CA ARG A 21 5.20 -10.60 -10.63
C ARG A 21 5.01 -11.57 -11.79
N ALA A 22 4.36 -12.72 -11.56
CA ALA A 22 4.07 -13.70 -12.62
C ALA A 22 3.13 -13.14 -13.71
N ARG A 23 2.36 -12.09 -13.41
CA ARG A 23 1.50 -11.37 -14.35
C ARG A 23 2.19 -10.18 -15.03
N GLY A 24 3.48 -9.96 -14.79
CA GLY A 24 4.22 -8.81 -15.30
C GLY A 24 3.90 -7.49 -14.59
N LEU A 25 3.20 -7.54 -13.45
CA LEU A 25 2.94 -6.38 -12.61
C LEU A 25 4.09 -6.21 -11.62
N GLU A 26 5.15 -5.57 -12.10
CA GLU A 26 6.34 -5.23 -11.32
C GLU A 26 6.13 -3.92 -10.54
N ASN A 27 7.05 -3.59 -9.62
CA ASN A 27 6.99 -2.37 -8.79
C ASN A 27 5.70 -2.20 -7.96
N CYS A 28 5.16 -3.33 -7.49
CA CYS A 28 3.91 -3.39 -6.72
C CYS A 28 4.12 -3.40 -5.19
N VAL A 29 5.33 -3.08 -4.73
CA VAL A 29 5.68 -2.97 -3.30
C VAL A 29 6.04 -1.53 -2.97
N LEU A 30 5.79 -1.15 -1.72
CA LEU A 30 6.24 0.14 -1.20
C LEU A 30 7.76 0.14 -0.94
N PRO A 31 8.40 1.32 -0.93
CA PRO A 31 9.77 1.47 -0.49
C PRO A 31 10.06 0.82 0.88
N HIS A 32 11.27 0.30 1.07
CA HIS A 32 11.68 -0.44 2.27
C HIS A 32 11.74 0.40 3.56
N ASP A 33 11.77 1.73 3.45
CA ASP A 33 11.70 2.66 4.57
C ASP A 33 10.28 2.86 5.11
N ILE A 34 9.25 2.40 4.38
CA ILE A 34 7.86 2.35 4.87
C ILE A 34 7.66 1.02 5.61
N MET A 35 7.64 1.08 6.93
CA MET A 35 7.45 -0.08 7.81
C MET A 35 6.16 0.02 8.62
N GLY A 36 5.60 -1.14 8.98
CA GLY A 36 4.48 -1.21 9.91
C GLY A 36 4.90 -0.77 11.31
N LEU A 37 4.06 0.01 11.99
CA LEU A 37 4.27 0.35 13.40
C LEU A 37 4.09 -0.88 14.31
N ASP A 38 3.14 -1.75 13.95
CA ASP A 38 2.93 -3.07 14.51
C ASP A 38 3.15 -4.11 13.40
N LEU A 39 4.03 -5.09 13.66
CA LEU A 39 4.41 -6.11 12.69
C LEU A 39 3.35 -7.20 12.51
N ASP A 40 2.47 -7.38 13.50
CA ASP A 40 1.41 -8.38 13.46
C ASP A 40 0.15 -7.86 12.74
N THR A 41 0.00 -6.54 12.64
CA THR A 41 -1.14 -5.91 11.98
C THR A 41 -1.06 -6.06 10.46
N LYS A 42 -2.14 -6.58 9.87
CA LYS A 42 -2.34 -6.66 8.42
C LYS A 42 -3.43 -5.69 7.99
N CYS A 43 -3.25 -5.05 6.84
CA CYS A 43 -4.25 -4.16 6.24
C CYS A 43 -4.53 -4.61 4.82
N CYS A 44 -5.82 -4.69 4.46
CA CYS A 44 -6.26 -4.98 3.11
C CYS A 44 -7.51 -4.16 2.79
N GLY A 45 -7.54 -3.51 1.63
CA GLY A 45 -8.68 -2.69 1.24
C GLY A 45 -8.45 -1.91 -0.04
N PRO A 46 -9.49 -1.18 -0.51
CA PRO A 46 -9.33 -0.21 -1.57
C PRO A 46 -8.37 0.91 -1.13
N ILE A 47 -7.57 1.39 -2.07
CA ILE A 47 -6.57 2.43 -1.83
C ILE A 47 -7.26 3.81 -1.80
N PHE A 48 -6.90 4.62 -0.80
CA PHE A 48 -7.25 6.04 -0.75
C PHE A 48 -5.97 6.87 -0.70
N THR A 49 -5.71 7.67 -1.73
CA THR A 49 -4.45 8.42 -1.87
C THR A 49 -4.58 9.85 -1.40
N LEU A 50 -3.57 10.32 -0.67
CA LEU A 50 -3.42 11.72 -0.27
C LEU A 50 -2.04 12.23 -0.72
N ARG A 51 -1.97 13.51 -1.09
CA ARG A 51 -0.72 14.20 -1.38
C ARG A 51 -0.57 15.37 -0.41
N GLY A 52 0.44 15.29 0.44
CA GLY A 52 0.87 16.40 1.28
C GLY A 52 2.02 17.16 0.62
N VAL A 53 2.10 18.46 0.91
CA VAL A 53 3.28 19.28 0.67
C VAL A 53 3.72 19.86 2.00
N ALA A 54 5.03 19.98 2.20
CA ALA A 54 5.54 20.69 3.37
C ALA A 54 4.99 22.12 3.36
N PHE A 55 4.54 22.59 4.52
CA PHE A 55 4.14 23.98 4.66
C PHE A 55 5.37 24.86 4.38
N ASP A 56 5.25 25.72 3.38
CA ASP A 56 6.27 26.69 2.99
C ASP A 56 5.64 28.07 3.06
N THR A 57 6.18 28.94 3.93
CA THR A 57 5.69 30.31 4.09
C THR A 57 5.83 31.15 2.82
N ASN A 58 6.67 30.74 1.86
CA ASN A 58 6.82 31.44 0.58
C ASN A 58 5.75 31.05 -0.45
N ARG A 59 5.01 29.95 -0.24
CA ARG A 59 3.94 29.46 -1.13
C ARG A 59 2.59 30.14 -0.94
N VAL A 60 2.47 31.04 0.04
CA VAL A 60 1.18 31.69 0.39
C VAL A 60 0.85 32.87 -0.53
N ASN A 61 1.79 33.28 -1.40
CA ASN A 61 1.69 34.46 -2.25
C ASN A 61 1.68 34.17 -3.77
N GLU A 62 1.51 32.90 -4.17
CA GLU A 62 1.20 32.49 -5.56
C GLU A 62 -0.28 32.09 -5.67
#